data_AF-A0A3D1SI31-F1
#
_entry.id   AF-A0A3D1SI31-F1
#
_cell.length_a   1.000
_cell.length_b   1.000
_cell.length_c   1.000
_cell.angle_alpha   90.00
_cell.angle_beta   90.00
_cell.angle_gamma   90.00
#
_symmetry.space_group_name_H-M   'P 1'
#
loop_
_entity.id
_entity.type
_entity.pdbx_description
1 polymer ?
#
loop_
_entity_poly.entity_id
_entity_poly.type
_entity_poly.pdbx_seq_one_letter_code
_entity_poly.pdbx_strand_id
1 'polypeptide(L)' 'GIVYILEALSVLIQTTVFKITKKIHHTKEGKRLFKMTPIHHHFEMSGWSELKIDAVFSLSAAAFGALAVVLAMMAY' A
#
# COMPACT_ATOMS: atom_id res chain seq x y z
N GLY A 1 -8.49 -7.27 6.26
CA GLY A 1 -7.20 -7.96 5.97
C GLY A 1 -6.08 -6.95 5.82
N ILE A 2 -4.83 -7.36 6.04
CA ILE A 2 -3.65 -6.47 6.03
C ILE A 2 -3.50 -5.66 4.74
N VAL A 3 -3.86 -6.25 3.59
CA VAL A 3 -3.80 -5.58 2.27
C VAL A 3 -4.67 -4.33 2.22
N TYR A 4 -5.91 -4.39 2.73
CA TYR A 4 -6.80 -3.22 2.77
C TYR A 4 -6.25 -2.08 3.64
N ILE A 5 -5.55 -2.44 4.73
CA ILE A 5 -4.88 -1.46 5.59
C ILE A 5 -3.74 -0.80 4.82
N LEU A 6 -2.94 -1.58 4.10
CA LEU A 6 -1.84 -1.04 3.27
C LEU A 6 -2.35 -0.16 2.12
N GLU A 7 -3.45 -0.53 1.48
CA GLU A 7 -4.13 0.27 0.46
C GLU A 7 -4.53 1.65 1.00
N ALA A 8 -5.24 1.69 2.14
CA ALA A 8 -5.65 2.94 2.78
C ALA A 8 -4.45 3.77 3.29
N LEU A 9 -3.46 3.11 3.91
CA LEU A 9 -2.24 3.76 4.39
C LEU A 9 -1.44 4.37 3.25
N SER A 10 -1.39 3.71 2.08
CA SER A 10 -0.70 4.26 0.92
C SER A 10 -1.28 5.61 0.49
N VAL A 11 -2.61 5.74 0.45
CA VAL A 11 -3.31 6.99 0.14
C VAL A 11 -3.04 8.05 1.20
N LEU A 12 -3.11 7.68 2.48
CA LEU A 12 -2.83 8.61 3.58
C LEU A 12 -1.39 9.14 3.51
N ILE A 13 -0.41 8.26 3.35
CA ILE A 13 1.01 8.63 3.25
C ILE A 13 1.24 9.52 2.04
N GLN A 14 0.77 9.10 0.85
CA GLN A 14 0.95 9.83 -0.39
C GLN A 14 0.35 11.24 -0.32
N THR A 15 -0.90 11.36 0.14
CA THR A 15 -1.58 12.66 0.23
C THR A 15 -0.93 13.56 1.27
N THR A 16 -0.45 13.00 2.39
CA THR A 16 0.29 13.73 3.41
C THR A 16 1.62 14.25 2.86
N VAL A 17 2.43 13.40 2.22
CA VAL A 17 3.71 13.78 1.60
C VAL A 17 3.48 14.82 0.51
N PHE A 18 2.49 14.64 -0.37
CA PHE A 18 2.20 15.58 -1.44
C PHE A 18 1.85 16.97 -0.90
N LYS A 19 0.98 17.05 0.13
CA LYS A 19 0.58 18.31 0.76
C LYS A 19 1.74 18.97 1.51
N ILE A 20 2.49 18.22 2.30
CA ILE A 20 3.63 18.73 3.09
C ILE A 20 4.71 19.25 2.15
N THR A 21 5.10 18.48 1.15
CA THR A 21 6.19 18.88 0.24
C THR A 21 5.80 20.07 -0.62
N LYS A 22 4.54 20.14 -1.08
CA LYS A 22 3.98 21.33 -1.75
C LYS A 22 4.07 22.57 -0.86
N LYS A 23 3.73 22.45 0.43
CA LYS A 23 3.80 23.56 1.39
C LYS A 23 5.24 23.99 1.69
N ILE A 24 6.14 23.04 1.95
CA ILE A 24 7.54 23.32 2.33
C ILE A 24 8.33 23.94 1.18
N HIS A 25 8.19 23.41 -0.04
CA HIS A 25 8.99 23.87 -1.17
C HIS A 25 8.36 25.08 -1.88
N HIS A 26 7.18 25.55 -1.42
CA HIS A 26 6.41 26.62 -2.06
C HIS A 26 6.21 26.41 -3.57
N THR A 27 6.02 25.15 -3.98
CA THR A 27 5.83 24.74 -5.38
C THR A 27 4.36 24.55 -5.72
N LYS A 28 4.01 24.57 -7.01
CA LYS A 28 2.66 24.22 -7.48
C LYS A 28 2.38 22.71 -7.36
N GLU A 29 3.43 21.90 -7.44
CA GLU A 29 3.36 20.43 -7.39
C GLU A 29 4.07 19.88 -6.16
N GLY A 30 3.45 18.91 -5.49
CA GLY A 30 4.06 18.16 -4.39
C GLY A 30 4.84 16.96 -4.92
N LYS A 31 5.81 16.48 -4.14
CA LYS A 31 6.52 15.24 -4.45
C LYS A 31 5.60 14.04 -4.21
N ARG A 32 5.71 13.03 -5.07
CA ARG A 32 4.97 11.77 -5.00
C ARG A 32 5.91 10.66 -4.56
N LEU A 33 5.53 9.90 -3.53
CA LEU A 33 6.32 8.76 -3.06
C LEU A 33 6.03 7.52 -3.91
N PHE A 34 4.75 7.22 -4.11
CA PHE A 34 4.28 6.21 -5.04
C PHE A 34 3.92 6.84 -6.39
N LYS A 35 4.18 6.10 -7.47
CA LYS A 35 3.73 6.44 -8.83
C LYS A 35 2.22 6.76 -8.85
N MET A 36 1.40 5.92 -8.23
CA MET A 36 -0.02 6.14 -7.98
C MET A 36 -0.39 5.66 -6.59
N THR A 37 -1.51 6.16 -6.07
CA THR A 37 -2.21 5.54 -4.98
C THR A 37 -3.67 5.35 -5.36
N PRO A 38 -4.34 4.27 -4.91
CA PRO A 38 -3.84 3.27 -3.94
C PRO A 38 -2.69 2.37 -4.46
N ILE A 39 -2.06 1.59 -3.57
CA ILE A 39 -0.75 0.96 -3.85
C ILE A 39 -0.80 -0.08 -4.98
N HIS A 40 -1.93 -0.73 -5.26
CA HIS A 40 -2.06 -1.61 -6.43
C HIS A 40 -1.75 -0.88 -7.75
N HIS A 41 -2.24 0.36 -7.95
CA HIS A 41 -1.93 1.15 -9.14
C HIS A 41 -0.45 1.55 -9.24
N HIS A 42 0.28 1.60 -8.11
CA HIS A 42 1.73 1.77 -8.16
C HIS A 42 2.42 0.59 -8.85
N PHE A 43 1.96 -0.63 -8.59
CA PHE A 43 2.46 -1.84 -9.24
C PHE A 43 2.02 -1.94 -10.70
N GLU A 44 0.79 -1.53 -11.01
CA GLU A 44 0.28 -1.42 -12.38
C GLU A 44 1.15 -0.46 -13.22
N MET A 45 1.42 0.75 -12.71
CA MET A 45 2.36 1.71 -13.31
C MET A 45 3.84 1.26 -13.26
N SER A 46 4.11 0.12 -12.64
CA SER A 46 5.42 -0.56 -12.67
C SER A 46 5.42 -1.77 -13.60
N GLY A 47 4.37 -1.95 -14.40
CA GLY A 47 4.27 -2.95 -15.46
C GLY A 47 3.69 -4.29 -15.02
N TRP A 48 3.06 -4.37 -13.84
CA TRP A 48 2.39 -5.60 -13.42
C TRP A 48 0.98 -5.68 -14.01
N SER A 49 0.59 -6.88 -14.45
CA SER A 49 -0.81 -7.12 -14.85
C SER A 49 -1.71 -7.16 -13.61
N GLU A 50 -2.96 -6.74 -13.79
CA GLU A 50 -4.00 -6.76 -12.75
C GLU A 50 -4.12 -8.15 -12.10
N LEU A 51 -4.19 -9.22 -12.91
CA LEU A 51 -4.23 -10.61 -12.43
C LEU A 51 -3.03 -10.96 -11.54
N LYS A 52 -1.83 -10.48 -11.87
CA LYS A 52 -0.64 -10.72 -11.05
C LYS A 52 -0.74 -9.98 -9.72
N ILE A 53 -1.23 -8.74 -9.74
CA ILE A 53 -1.40 -7.92 -8.53
C ILE A 53 -2.42 -8.59 -7.60
N ASP A 54 -3.58 -8.97 -8.12
CA ASP A 54 -4.64 -9.64 -7.36
C ASP A 54 -4.17 -10.95 -6.74
N ALA A 55 -3.41 -11.76 -7.49
CA ALA A 55 -2.86 -13.02 -6.99
C ALA A 55 -1.86 -12.79 -5.85
N VAL A 56 -0.92 -11.86 -6.02
CA VAL A 56 0.09 -11.55 -5.00
C VAL A 56 -0.55 -10.95 -3.74
N PHE A 57 -1.51 -10.05 -3.91
CA PHE A 57 -2.20 -9.40 -2.80
C PHE A 57 -3.02 -10.44 -2.02
N SER A 58 -3.77 -11.29 -2.70
CA SER A 58 -4.54 -12.37 -2.08
C SER A 58 -3.63 -13.36 -1.34
N LEU A 59 -2.51 -13.78 -1.97
CA LEU A 59 -1.54 -14.68 -1.33
C LEU A 59 -0.90 -14.05 -0.09
N SER A 60 -0.54 -12.76 -0.16
CA SER A 60 0.00 -12.05 0.99
C SER A 60 -1.02 -11.98 2.14
N ALA A 61 -2.28 -11.67 1.84
CA ALA A 61 -3.35 -11.62 2.84
C ALA A 61 -3.54 -12.99 3.52
N ALA A 62 -3.52 -14.08 2.74
CA ALA A 62 -3.60 -15.44 3.27
C ALA A 62 -2.40 -15.80 4.15
N ALA A 63 -1.18 -15.46 3.74
CA ALA A 63 0.04 -15.73 4.50
C ALA A 63 0.05 -15.01 5.86
N PHE A 64 -0.27 -13.71 5.87
CA PHE A 64 -0.37 -12.96 7.13
C PHE A 64 -1.54 -13.44 8.00
N GLY A 65 -2.65 -13.87 7.39
CA GLY A 65 -3.76 -14.49 8.11
C GLY A 65 -3.34 -15.79 8.81
N ALA A 66 -2.65 -16.69 8.10
CA ALA A 66 -2.14 -17.93 8.67
C ALA A 66 -1.12 -17.68 9.79
N LEU A 67 -0.19 -16.75 9.58
CA LEU A 67 0.78 -16.35 10.61
C LEU A 67 0.08 -15.83 11.86
N ALA A 68 -0.94 -14.97 11.71
CA ALA A 68 -1.70 -14.44 12.84
C ALA A 68 -2.39 -15.56 13.64
N VAL A 69 -2.93 -16.58 12.96
CA VAL A 69 -3.53 -17.76 13.62
C VAL A 69 -2.49 -18.55 14.41
N VAL A 70 -1.33 -18.83 13.82
CA VAL A 70 -0.24 -19.56 14.50
C VAL A 70 0.25 -18.81 15.73
N LEU A 71 0.47 -17.50 15.61
CA LEU A 71 0.88 -16.66 16.73
C LEU A 71 -0.18 -16.61 17.83
N ALA A 72 -1.46 -16.52 17.46
CA ALA A 72 -2.55 -16.58 18.42
C ALA A 72 -2.55 -17.92 19.16
N MET A 73 -2.42 -19.05 18.46
CA MET A 73 -2.37 -20.39 19.06
C MET A 73 -1.18 -20.58 20.01
N MET A 74 -0.03 -19.95 19.74
CA MET A 74 1.14 -20.00 20.63
C MET A 74 1.00 -19.11 21.86
N ALA A 75 0.07 -18.16 21.86
CA ALA A 75 -0.15 -17.21 22.94
C ALA A 75 -1.23 -17.67 23.95
N TYR A 76 -1.88 -18.81 23.70
CA TYR A 76 -2.82 -19.49 24.61
C TYR A 76 -2.17 -20.74 25.22
#